data_AF-A0A8T6WBK0-F1
#
_entry.id   AF-A0A8T6WBK0-F1
#
_cell.length_a   1.000
_cell.length_b   1.000
_cell.length_c   1.000
_cell.angle_alpha   90.00
_cell.angle_beta   90.00
_cell.angle_gamma   90.00
#
_symmetry.space_group_name_H-M   'P 1'
#
loop_
_entity.id
_entity.type
_entity.pdbx_description
1 polymer ?
#
loop_
_entity_poly.entity_id
_entity_poly.type
_entity_poly.pdbx_seq_one_letter_code
_entity_poly.pdbx_strand_id
1 'polypeptide(L)'
;MWQKNKQDARKNDTEPAKVKLFKNPLKTVETTIISAGSKLEGSIETTGTLIVDGSVTGNIKCNSLEVLQEGNLEAKVEAENVS
;
A
#
# COMPACT_ATOMS: atom_id res chain seq x y z
N MET A 1 -45.10 -40.23 -41.80
CA MET A 1 -44.71 -38.88 -42.26
C MET A 1 -43.67 -38.33 -41.29
N TRP A 2 -42.49 -38.01 -41.82
CA TRP A 2 -41.34 -37.48 -41.12
C TRP A 2 -41.44 -35.94 -41.16
N GLN A 3 -41.26 -35.24 -40.04
CA GLN A 3 -40.82 -33.84 -40.07
C GLN A 3 -39.75 -33.61 -39.00
N LYS A 4 -38.54 -33.32 -39.49
CA LYS A 4 -37.44 -32.74 -38.72
C LYS A 4 -37.79 -31.27 -38.46
N ASN A 5 -37.53 -30.76 -37.27
CA ASN A 5 -37.14 -29.36 -37.10
C ASN A 5 -35.96 -29.30 -36.13
N LYS A 6 -34.85 -28.82 -36.67
CA LYS A 6 -33.55 -28.58 -36.03
C LYS A 6 -33.35 -27.08 -36.13
N GLN A 7 -33.37 -26.39 -34.99
CA GLN A 7 -33.08 -24.95 -34.80
C GLN A 7 -33.24 -24.70 -33.30
N ASP A 8 -32.41 -24.00 -32.55
CA ASP A 8 -31.04 -23.54 -32.68
C ASP A 8 -30.65 -23.09 -31.25
N ALA A 9 -29.36 -23.15 -30.94
CA ALA A 9 -28.82 -22.76 -29.65
C ALA A 9 -29.26 -21.35 -29.20
N ARG A 10 -29.61 -21.19 -27.92
CA ARG A 10 -29.29 -19.98 -27.16
C ARG A 10 -29.23 -20.27 -25.66
N LYS A 11 -28.00 -20.15 -25.16
CA LYS A 11 -27.58 -20.06 -23.77
C LYS A 11 -28.44 -19.05 -23.01
N ASN A 12 -28.70 -19.29 -21.73
CA ASN A 12 -28.78 -18.22 -20.74
C ASN A 12 -28.28 -18.82 -19.43
N ASP A 13 -26.97 -18.67 -19.26
CA ASP A 13 -26.27 -18.83 -18.00
C ASP A 13 -27.02 -18.04 -16.93
N THR A 14 -27.41 -18.73 -15.86
CA THR A 14 -27.93 -18.10 -14.64
C THR A 14 -26.96 -17.01 -14.22
N GLU A 15 -27.42 -15.76 -14.31
CA GLU A 15 -26.68 -14.56 -13.96
C GLU A 15 -26.04 -14.72 -12.56
N PRO A 16 -24.72 -14.54 -12.41
CA PRO A 16 -24.13 -14.56 -11.09
C PRO A 16 -24.65 -13.35 -10.32
N ALA A 17 -25.08 -13.60 -9.08
CA ALA A 17 -25.61 -12.59 -8.18
C ALA A 17 -24.77 -11.31 -8.22
N LYS A 18 -25.41 -10.17 -8.49
CA LYS A 18 -24.79 -8.84 -8.34
C LYS A 18 -24.43 -8.65 -6.87
N VAL A 19 -23.23 -9.09 -6.48
CA VAL A 19 -22.62 -8.73 -5.22
C VAL A 19 -22.39 -7.22 -5.30
N LYS A 20 -23.22 -6.45 -4.60
CA LYS A 20 -22.99 -5.01 -4.40
C LYS A 20 -21.70 -4.88 -3.59
N LEU A 21 -20.60 -4.72 -4.30
CA LEU A 21 -19.28 -4.47 -3.73
C LEU A 21 -19.33 -3.06 -3.13
N PHE A 22 -19.60 -2.96 -1.83
CA PHE A 22 -19.42 -1.72 -1.10
C PHE A 22 -17.93 -1.37 -1.17
N LYS A 23 -17.57 -0.44 -2.05
CA LYS A 23 -16.25 0.16 -2.10
C LYS A 23 -16.09 1.05 -0.87
N ASN A 24 -15.85 0.44 0.29
CA ASN A 24 -15.19 1.18 1.36
C ASN A 24 -13.80 1.49 0.81
N PRO A 25 -13.40 2.77 0.62
CA PRO A 25 -12.01 3.06 0.29
C PRO A 25 -11.20 2.66 1.52
N LEU A 26 -10.60 1.47 1.47
CA LEU A 26 -9.56 1.10 2.40
C LEU A 26 -8.48 2.17 2.22
N LYS A 27 -8.33 3.04 3.22
CA LYS A 27 -7.25 4.03 3.22
C LYS A 27 -5.96 3.22 3.31
N THR A 28 -5.28 3.05 2.18
CA THR A 28 -3.98 2.39 2.14
C THR A 28 -3.04 3.22 3.01
N VAL A 29 -2.50 2.59 4.05
CA VAL A 29 -1.45 3.20 4.87
C VAL A 29 -0.15 2.91 4.15
N GLU A 30 0.50 3.98 3.68
CA GLU A 30 1.84 3.90 3.09
C GLU A 30 2.86 3.85 4.22
N THR A 31 3.74 2.85 4.18
CA THR A 31 4.74 2.63 5.22
C THR A 31 6.07 2.26 4.58
N THR A 32 7.11 2.98 4.97
CA THR A 32 8.49 2.70 4.60
C THR A 32 9.24 2.31 5.86
N ILE A 33 10.00 1.20 5.82
CA ILE A 33 10.77 0.71 6.98
C ILE A 33 12.24 0.68 6.61
N ILE A 34 13.07 1.33 7.43
CA ILE A 34 14.53 1.24 7.40
C ILE A 34 14.93 0.34 8.57
N SER A 35 15.15 -0.93 8.28
CA SER A 35 15.40 -1.96 9.29
C SER A 35 16.80 -1.87 9.90
N ALA A 36 16.96 -2.47 11.09
CA ALA A 36 18.25 -2.67 11.73
C ALA A 36 19.32 -3.22 10.77
N GLY A 37 20.54 -2.70 10.91
CA GLY A 37 21.66 -3.01 10.02
C GLY A 37 21.68 -2.23 8.69
N SER A 38 20.62 -1.47 8.38
CA SER A 38 20.61 -0.57 7.22
C SER A 38 21.31 0.74 7.54
N LYS A 39 22.13 1.24 6.61
CA LYS A 39 22.72 2.58 6.66
C LYS A 39 22.37 3.34 5.37
N LEU A 40 21.64 4.43 5.50
CA LEU A 40 21.25 5.29 4.38
C LEU A 40 21.87 6.67 4.52
N GLU A 41 22.40 7.20 3.42
CA GLU A 41 22.90 8.58 3.31
C GLU A 41 22.21 9.27 2.13
N GLY A 42 21.64 10.45 2.37
CA GLY A 42 21.04 11.27 1.31
C GLY A 42 19.73 11.95 1.71
N SER A 43 18.83 12.13 0.74
CA SER A 43 17.51 12.71 0.94
C SER A 43 16.42 11.64 0.80
N ILE A 44 15.58 11.51 1.83
CA ILE A 44 14.45 10.58 1.87
C ILE A 44 13.16 11.38 1.85
N GLU A 45 12.35 11.17 0.82
CA GLU A 45 11.00 11.75 0.70
C GLU A 45 10.00 10.60 0.57
N THR A 46 9.06 10.51 1.52
CA THR A 46 8.03 9.49 1.52
C THR A 46 6.70 10.06 1.98
N THR A 47 5.61 9.51 1.46
CA THR A 47 4.25 9.79 1.91
C THR A 47 3.86 8.74 2.94
N GLY A 48 3.16 9.15 4.00
CA GLY A 48 2.77 8.27 5.09
C GLY A 48 3.84 8.13 6.18
N THR A 49 3.99 6.90 6.71
CA THR A 49 4.82 6.62 7.89
C THR A 49 6.20 6.11 7.48
N LEU A 50 7.25 6.75 8.00
CA LEU A 50 8.62 6.28 7.96
C LEU A 50 8.97 5.69 9.33
N ILE A 51 9.31 4.40 9.35
CA ILE A 51 9.78 3.70 10.56
C ILE A 51 11.28 3.47 10.42
N VAL A 52 12.07 3.95 11.40
CA VAL A 52 13.53 3.86 11.39
C VAL A 52 14.01 3.03 12.57
N ASP A 53 14.59 1.88 12.28
CA ASP A 53 15.28 0.98 13.21
C ASP A 53 16.76 0.78 12.82
N GLY A 54 17.23 1.55 11.84
CA GLY A 54 18.61 1.56 11.34
C GLY A 54 19.25 2.95 11.42
N SER A 55 20.32 3.19 10.66
CA SER A 55 21.02 4.47 10.65
C SER A 55 20.70 5.30 9.41
N VAL A 56 20.34 6.57 9.60
CA VAL A 56 20.05 7.51 8.52
C VAL A 56 20.76 8.84 8.74
N THR A 57 21.48 9.30 7.71
CA THR A 57 22.15 10.61 7.69
C THR A 57 21.68 11.43 6.49
N GLY A 58 21.36 12.71 6.69
CA GLY A 58 21.00 13.63 5.60
C GLY A 58 19.69 14.39 5.82
N ASN A 59 18.71 14.26 4.92
CA ASN A 59 17.43 14.97 5.00
C ASN A 59 16.25 14.00 4.92
N ILE A 60 15.22 14.24 5.73
CA ILE A 60 14.01 13.41 5.77
C ILE A 60 12.79 14.31 5.67
N LYS A 61 11.88 13.96 4.76
CA LYS A 61 10.55 14.55 4.64
C LYS A 61 9.50 13.45 4.61
N CYS A 62 8.59 13.45 5.57
CA CYS A 62 7.52 12.46 5.70
C CYS A 62 6.29 13.02 6.42
N ASN A 63 5.17 12.29 6.44
CA ASN A 63 4.01 12.69 7.27
C ASN A 63 4.23 12.29 8.73
N SER A 64 4.63 11.04 8.95
CA SER A 64 4.92 10.51 10.29
C SER A 64 6.28 9.85 10.32
N LEU A 65 7.06 10.16 11.36
CA LEU A 65 8.32 9.49 11.65
C LEU A 65 8.19 8.72 12.96
N GLU A 66 8.55 7.44 12.94
CA GLU A 66 8.67 6.59 14.12
C GLU A 66 10.11 6.08 14.22
N VAL A 67 10.76 6.30 15.37
CA VAL A 67 12.13 5.85 15.60
C VAL A 67 12.12 4.71 16.61
N LEU A 68 12.50 3.52 16.16
CA LEU A 68 12.57 2.33 17.00
C LEU A 68 13.89 2.28 17.78
N GLN A 69 14.04 1.26 18.63
CA GLN A 69 15.10 1.18 19.63
C GLN A 69 16.52 1.31 19.04
N GLU A 70 16.78 0.69 17.88
CA GLU A 70 18.11 0.71 17.24
C GLU A 70 18.21 1.83 16.18
N GLY A 71 17.16 2.66 16.05
CA GLY A 71 17.12 3.78 15.13
C GLY A 71 18.08 4.90 15.52
N ASN A 72 18.95 5.30 14.59
CA ASN A 72 19.87 6.42 14.75
C ASN A 72 19.70 7.42 13.59
N LEU A 73 19.43 8.67 13.93
CA LEU A 73 19.09 9.73 12.98
C LEU A 73 20.00 10.94 13.15
N GLU A 74 20.92 11.12 12.19
CA GLU A 74 21.71 12.34 12.02
C GLU A 74 21.20 13.07 10.76
N ALA A 75 19.97 13.55 10.82
CA ALA A 75 19.31 14.15 9.67
C ALA A 75 18.50 15.40 10.03
N LYS A 76 18.32 16.29 9.05
CA LYS A 76 17.32 17.35 9.11
C LYS A 76 15.95 16.73 8.82
N VAL A 77 15.03 16.80 9.78
CA VAL A 77 13.69 16.17 9.67
C VAL A 77 12.62 17.23 9.49
N GLU A 78 11.78 17.05 8.47
CA GLU A 78 10.52 17.77 8.26
C GLU A 78 9.37 16.74 8.28
N ALA A 79 8.63 16.68 9.39
CA ALA A 79 7.52 15.75 9.57
C ALA A 79 6.33 16.40 10.29
N GLU A 80 5.11 15.92 10.03
CA GLU A 80 3.90 16.39 10.72
C GLU A 80 3.81 15.78 12.12
N ASN A 81 4.15 14.49 12.25
CA ASN A 81 4.16 13.76 13.51
C ASN A 81 5.50 13.04 13.69
N VAL A 82 6.02 13.04 14.92
CA VAL A 82 7.24 12.34 15.30
C VAL A 82 6.99 11.64 16.63
N SER A 83 7.31 10.35 16.70
CA SER A 83 7.14 9.51 17.89
C SER A 83 8.34 8.61 18.16
#